data_AF-A0A8S1EFM2-F1
#
_entry.id   AF-A0A8S1EFM2-F1
#
_cell.length_a   1.000
_cell.length_b   1.000
_cell.length_c   1.000
_cell.angle_alpha   90.00
_cell.angle_beta   90.00
_cell.angle_gamma   90.00
#
_symmetry.space_group_name_H-M   'P 1'
#
loop_
_entity.id
_entity.type
_entity.pdbx_description
1 polymer ?
#
loop_
_entity_poly.entity_id
_entity_poly.type
_entity_poly.pdbx_seq_one_letter_code
_entity_poly.pdbx_strand_id
1 'polypeptide(L)'
;MFLLPPNHKNCVSQVGNHDQPRVAGRFGNEFGLSAIILSQLLPGTGVTYNGEEINMENTFISWEDTVDPSGCQAGPDEYWRFSRDPERTPFQWSADSMAGFTAGSTTWLPINENYVTLNLEAQKAAAVSPYKVYQKLTAARRDIIAVQTGEFKMLTLNSNVFAFV
;
A
#
# COMPACT_ATOMS: atom_id res chain seq x y z
N MET A 1 0.64 -21.17 3.91
CA MET A 1 2.02 -21.63 3.60
C MET A 1 2.51 -20.81 2.42
N PHE A 2 3.36 -19.81 2.67
CA PHE A 2 4.02 -19.05 1.61
C PHE A 2 5.11 -19.95 1.01
N LEU A 3 4.89 -20.48 -0.18
CA LEU A 3 5.89 -21.27 -0.90
C LEU A 3 6.72 -20.33 -1.76
N LEU A 4 7.94 -20.02 -1.30
CA LEU A 4 8.93 -19.40 -2.17
C LEU A 4 9.55 -20.49 -3.06
N PRO A 5 9.63 -20.29 -4.39
CA PRO A 5 10.24 -21.26 -5.27
C PRO A 5 11.74 -21.46 -4.97
N PRO A 6 12.34 -22.58 -5.40
CA PRO A 6 13.74 -22.92 -5.11
C PRO A 6 14.78 -21.85 -5.54
N ASN A 7 14.42 -20.95 -6.47
CA ASN A 7 15.23 -19.81 -6.92
C ASN A 7 14.59 -18.46 -6.55
N HIS A 8 14.25 -18.29 -5.27
CA HIS A 8 13.56 -17.10 -4.74
C HIS A 8 14.28 -15.75 -4.95
N LYS A 9 15.56 -15.77 -5.35
CA LYS A 9 16.32 -14.55 -5.70
C LYS A 9 15.75 -13.82 -6.93
N ASN A 10 14.95 -14.49 -7.76
CA ASN A 10 14.27 -13.89 -8.92
C ASN A 10 12.77 -13.65 -8.67
N CYS A 11 12.30 -13.75 -7.42
CA CYS A 11 10.90 -13.49 -7.11
C CYS A 11 10.59 -12.00 -7.19
N VAL A 12 9.37 -11.70 -7.58
CA VAL A 12 8.78 -10.36 -7.45
C VAL A 12 7.71 -10.45 -6.37
N SER A 13 7.84 -9.62 -5.33
CA SER A 13 6.82 -9.49 -4.29
C SER A 13 6.01 -8.24 -4.53
N GLN A 14 4.70 -8.39 -4.57
CA GLN A 14 3.75 -7.30 -4.70
C GLN A 14 2.58 -7.55 -3.75
N VAL A 15 2.22 -6.53 -2.98
CA VAL A 15 1.05 -6.57 -2.10
C VAL A 15 -0.06 -5.62 -2.56
N GLY A 16 0.21 -4.64 -3.42
CA GLY A 16 -0.83 -3.77 -3.96
C GLY A 16 -0.59 -3.35 -5.39
N ASN A 17 -1.67 -2.89 -6.00
CA ASN A 17 -1.74 -2.33 -7.34
C ASN A 17 -3.05 -1.53 -7.46
N HIS A 18 -3.32 -1.06 -8.67
CA HIS A 18 -4.51 -0.28 -9.03
C HIS A 18 -5.74 -1.14 -9.39
N ASP A 19 -5.68 -2.45 -9.15
CA ASP A 19 -6.75 -3.41 -9.45
C ASP A 19 -7.23 -4.19 -8.21
N GLN A 20 -6.64 -3.91 -7.05
CA GLN A 20 -6.97 -4.56 -5.79
C GLN A 20 -7.10 -3.48 -4.73
N PRO A 21 -8.01 -3.64 -3.74
CA PRO A 21 -8.12 -2.68 -2.65
C PRO A 21 -6.76 -2.50 -1.97
N ARG A 22 -6.47 -1.28 -1.48
CA ARG A 22 -5.19 -0.97 -0.84
C ARG A 22 -4.91 -1.93 0.31
N VAL A 23 -3.62 -2.15 0.60
CA VAL A 23 -3.19 -3.15 1.61
C VAL A 23 -3.83 -2.88 2.97
N ALA A 24 -3.89 -1.61 3.40
CA ALA A 24 -4.56 -1.20 4.62
C ALA A 24 -6.08 -1.44 4.59
N GLY A 25 -6.72 -1.32 3.42
CA GLY A 25 -8.15 -1.64 3.25
C GLY A 25 -8.44 -3.14 3.32
N ARG A 26 -7.52 -4.01 2.87
CA ARG A 26 -7.71 -5.47 2.90
C ARG A 26 -7.39 -6.11 4.25
N PHE A 27 -6.38 -5.61 4.95
CA PHE A 27 -5.87 -6.22 6.18
C PHE A 27 -6.07 -5.37 7.44
N GLY A 28 -6.53 -4.13 7.30
CA GLY A 28 -6.49 -3.13 8.38
C GLY A 28 -5.14 -2.42 8.44
N ASN A 29 -5.09 -1.30 9.17
CA ASN A 29 -3.93 -0.40 9.16
C ASN A 29 -2.63 -1.06 9.67
N GLU A 30 -2.68 -1.73 10.85
CA GLU A 30 -1.49 -2.36 11.46
C GLU A 30 -0.97 -3.57 10.67
N PHE A 31 -1.86 -4.47 10.26
CA PHE A 31 -1.47 -5.62 9.44
C PHE A 31 -1.08 -5.20 8.03
N GLY A 32 -1.65 -4.10 7.51
CA GLY A 32 -1.31 -3.57 6.20
C GLY A 32 0.15 -3.11 6.13
N LEU A 33 0.59 -2.33 7.11
CA LEU A 33 2.00 -1.93 7.22
C LEU A 33 2.92 -3.16 7.40
N SER A 34 2.50 -4.15 8.19
CA SER A 34 3.26 -5.38 8.40
C SER A 34 3.43 -6.20 7.11
N ALA A 35 2.39 -6.26 6.27
CA ALA A 35 2.44 -6.93 4.96
C ALA A 35 3.39 -6.20 3.99
N ILE A 36 3.40 -4.87 4.00
CA ILE A 36 4.35 -4.07 3.21
C ILE A 36 5.79 -4.31 3.69
N ILE A 37 6.03 -4.28 5.00
CA ILE A 37 7.34 -4.58 5.60
C ILE A 37 7.83 -5.97 5.15
N LEU A 38 6.97 -6.99 5.26
CA LEU A 38 7.31 -8.35 4.85
C LEU A 38 7.64 -8.40 3.36
N SER A 39 6.78 -7.84 2.50
CA SER A 39 6.99 -7.81 1.05
C SER A 39 8.32 -7.17 0.66
N GLN A 40 8.72 -6.10 1.35
CA GLN A 40 9.98 -5.40 1.12
C GLN A 40 11.19 -6.09 1.78
N LEU A 41 11.01 -7.11 2.61
CA LEU A 41 12.12 -7.88 3.19
C LEU A 41 12.25 -9.29 2.57
N LEU A 42 11.27 -9.71 1.77
CA LEU A 42 11.40 -10.93 0.97
C LEU A 42 12.53 -10.80 -0.06
N PRO A 43 13.24 -11.91 -0.35
CA PRO A 43 14.24 -11.94 -1.42
C PRO A 43 13.65 -11.60 -2.79
N GLY A 44 14.51 -11.08 -3.67
CA GLY A 44 14.13 -10.68 -5.02
C GLY A 44 13.72 -9.21 -5.08
N THR A 45 12.74 -8.86 -5.91
CA THR A 45 12.31 -7.47 -6.15
C THR A 45 11.01 -7.17 -5.42
N GLY A 46 11.03 -6.21 -4.49
CA GLY A 46 9.82 -5.65 -3.90
C GLY A 46 9.20 -4.59 -4.82
N VAL A 47 7.90 -4.69 -5.06
CA VAL A 47 7.10 -3.71 -5.81
C VAL A 47 6.23 -2.94 -4.84
N THR A 48 6.18 -1.63 -5.03
CA THR A 48 5.38 -0.72 -4.22
C THR A 48 4.38 0.00 -5.09
N TYR A 49 3.12 -0.02 -4.68
CA TYR A 49 2.07 0.77 -5.28
C TYR A 49 1.98 2.16 -4.62
N ASN A 50 1.67 3.17 -5.42
CA ASN A 50 1.58 4.56 -4.99
C ASN A 50 0.66 4.72 -3.76
N GLY A 51 1.22 5.19 -2.65
CA GLY A 51 0.50 5.37 -1.38
C GLY A 51 0.80 4.31 -0.32
N GLU A 52 1.39 3.16 -0.67
CA GLU A 52 1.79 2.15 0.31
C GLU A 52 2.88 2.67 1.26
N GLU A 53 3.76 3.55 0.78
CA GLU A 53 4.85 4.14 1.58
C GLU A 53 4.34 5.03 2.72
N ILE A 54 3.13 5.57 2.59
CA ILE A 54 2.43 6.33 3.65
C ILE A 54 1.24 5.54 4.22
N ASN A 55 1.07 4.27 3.84
CA ASN A 55 -0.03 3.40 4.23
C ASN A 55 -1.43 3.97 3.91
N MET A 56 -1.61 4.56 2.73
CA MET A 56 -2.91 5.06 2.26
C MET A 56 -4.00 3.97 2.35
N GLU A 57 -5.19 4.41 2.72
CA GLU A 57 -6.38 3.58 2.87
C GLU A 57 -7.34 3.82 1.69
N ASN A 58 -8.17 2.82 1.37
CA ASN A 58 -9.29 3.04 0.46
C ASN A 58 -10.27 4.05 1.07
N THR A 59 -10.99 4.77 0.22
CA THR A 59 -12.16 5.57 0.62
C THR A 59 -13.39 5.08 -0.11
N PHE A 60 -14.56 5.40 0.43
CA PHE A 60 -15.81 5.24 -0.28
C PHE A 60 -15.84 6.14 -1.53
N ILE A 61 -16.31 5.58 -2.64
CA ILE A 61 -16.58 6.28 -3.90
C ILE A 61 -18.06 6.04 -4.20
N SER A 62 -18.82 7.10 -4.46
CA SER A 62 -20.25 6.99 -4.78
C SER A 62 -20.46 6.37 -6.16
N TRP A 63 -21.69 5.97 -6.47
CA TRP A 63 -22.04 5.52 -7.83
C TRP A 63 -21.85 6.65 -8.84
N GLU A 64 -22.24 7.87 -8.45
CA GLU A 64 -22.16 9.07 -9.28
C GLU A 64 -20.71 9.48 -9.58
N ASP A 65 -19.79 9.22 -8.65
CA ASP A 65 -18.35 9.47 -8.81
C ASP A 65 -17.59 8.28 -9.41
N THR A 66 -18.24 7.14 -9.62
CA THR A 66 -17.59 5.95 -10.20
C THR A 66 -17.32 6.17 -11.68
N VAL A 67 -16.06 5.98 -12.06
CA VAL A 67 -15.58 6.14 -13.44
C VAL A 67 -14.94 4.86 -13.99
N ASP A 68 -14.65 3.86 -13.14
CA ASP A 68 -14.15 2.56 -13.58
C ASP A 68 -15.18 1.86 -14.48
N PRO A 69 -14.84 1.52 -15.74
CA PRO A 69 -15.74 0.78 -16.62
C PRO A 69 -16.28 -0.51 -16.01
N SER A 70 -15.50 -1.21 -15.18
CA SER A 70 -15.96 -2.43 -14.48
C SER A 70 -17.07 -2.13 -13.47
N GLY A 71 -16.94 -1.04 -12.70
CA GLY A 71 -18.00 -0.57 -11.79
C GLY A 71 -19.23 -0.10 -12.56
N CYS A 72 -19.04 0.71 -13.60
CA CYS A 72 -20.13 1.23 -14.44
C CYS A 72 -20.95 0.12 -15.11
N GLN A 73 -20.30 -0.95 -15.57
CA GLN A 73 -20.99 -2.09 -16.20
C GLN A 73 -21.79 -2.94 -15.20
N ALA A 74 -21.37 -2.99 -13.94
CA ALA A 74 -22.09 -3.71 -12.89
C ALA A 74 -23.38 -3.01 -12.45
N GLY A 75 -23.50 -1.71 -12.70
CA GLY A 75 -24.69 -0.92 -12.35
C GLY A 75 -24.73 -0.44 -10.90
N PRO A 76 -25.69 0.44 -10.56
CA PRO A 76 -25.72 1.19 -9.30
C PRO A 76 -25.84 0.33 -8.03
N ASP A 77 -26.40 -0.88 -8.13
CA ASP A 77 -26.59 -1.75 -6.97
C ASP A 77 -25.31 -2.53 -6.59
N GLU A 78 -24.41 -2.75 -7.55
CA GLU A 78 -23.29 -3.69 -7.42
C GLU A 78 -21.93 -3.09 -7.78
N TYR A 79 -21.86 -1.83 -8.26
CA TYR A 79 -20.63 -1.17 -8.71
C TYR A 79 -19.48 -1.28 -7.71
N TRP A 80 -19.76 -1.17 -6.41
CA TRP A 80 -18.77 -1.20 -5.34
C TRP A 80 -18.01 -2.52 -5.26
N ARG A 81 -18.55 -3.62 -5.79
CA ARG A 81 -17.87 -4.93 -5.85
C ARG A 81 -16.87 -5.03 -6.99
N PHE A 82 -17.04 -4.23 -8.03
CA PHE A 82 -16.30 -4.34 -9.28
C PHE A 82 -15.44 -3.12 -9.61
N SER A 83 -15.75 -1.97 -9.01
CA SER A 83 -14.99 -0.74 -9.17
C SER A 83 -13.65 -0.83 -8.45
N ARG A 84 -12.60 -0.42 -9.16
CA ARG A 84 -11.23 -0.26 -8.68
C ARG A 84 -10.90 1.20 -8.34
N ASP A 85 -11.89 2.10 -8.42
CA ASP A 85 -11.70 3.51 -8.11
C ASP A 85 -11.24 3.77 -6.66
N PRO A 86 -11.68 3.02 -5.63
CA PRO A 86 -11.23 3.23 -4.26
C PRO A 86 -9.71 3.14 -4.05
N GLU A 87 -8.98 2.34 -4.83
CA GLU A 87 -7.52 2.25 -4.75
C GLU A 87 -6.79 3.27 -5.64
N ARG A 88 -7.52 3.96 -6.53
CA ARG A 88 -6.99 4.92 -7.50
C ARG A 88 -7.14 6.38 -7.09
N THR A 89 -7.68 6.65 -5.90
CA THR A 89 -7.87 8.01 -5.41
C THR A 89 -6.56 8.80 -5.40
N PRO A 90 -6.61 10.13 -5.57
CA PRO A 90 -5.41 10.97 -5.62
C PRO A 90 -4.50 10.79 -4.40
N PHE A 91 -3.20 10.92 -4.63
CA PHE A 91 -2.19 10.78 -3.57
C PHE A 91 -2.25 11.94 -2.56
N GLN A 92 -1.97 11.63 -1.30
CA GLN A 92 -2.10 12.54 -0.16
C GLN A 92 -0.75 13.20 0.16
N TRP A 93 -0.43 14.31 -0.50
CA TRP A 93 0.85 15.01 -0.33
C TRP A 93 0.94 15.80 0.98
N SER A 94 -0.08 16.60 1.29
CA SER A 94 -0.16 17.47 2.46
C SER A 94 -1.58 17.54 3.02
N ALA A 95 -1.77 18.32 4.10
CA ALA A 95 -3.09 18.65 4.64
C ALA A 95 -3.73 19.88 3.95
N ASP A 96 -3.10 20.42 2.91
CA ASP A 96 -3.66 21.55 2.15
C ASP A 96 -4.87 21.12 1.33
N SER A 97 -5.58 22.10 0.77
CA SER A 97 -6.70 21.84 -0.15
C SER A 97 -6.33 20.80 -1.20
N MET A 98 -7.27 19.88 -1.46
CA MET A 98 -7.09 18.75 -2.38
C MET A 98 -5.86 17.90 -2.05
N ALA A 99 -5.51 17.75 -0.77
CA ALA A 99 -4.36 17.00 -0.28
C ALA A 99 -3.01 17.43 -0.88
N GLY A 100 -2.92 18.66 -1.40
CA GLY A 100 -1.77 19.14 -2.17
C GLY A 100 -1.59 18.44 -3.53
N PHE A 101 -2.57 17.66 -3.99
CA PHE A 101 -2.52 16.94 -5.28
C PHE A 101 -2.72 17.86 -6.48
N THR A 102 -3.57 18.87 -6.35
CA THR A 102 -3.89 19.83 -7.40
C THR A 102 -4.18 21.21 -6.81
N ALA A 103 -3.93 22.26 -7.60
CA ALA A 103 -4.38 23.63 -7.28
C ALA A 103 -5.82 23.91 -7.75
N GLY A 104 -6.43 22.97 -8.49
CA GLY A 104 -7.83 23.06 -8.90
C GLY A 104 -8.80 22.79 -7.74
N SER A 105 -10.09 23.01 -7.99
CA SER A 105 -11.15 22.78 -7.00
C SER A 105 -11.71 21.36 -7.00
N THR A 106 -11.34 20.53 -7.98
CA THR A 106 -11.82 19.15 -8.13
C THR A 106 -10.74 18.25 -8.71
N THR A 107 -10.90 16.94 -8.51
CA THR A 107 -10.09 15.86 -9.08
C THR A 107 -10.97 14.90 -9.87
N TRP A 108 -10.35 14.02 -10.65
CA TRP A 108 -11.05 13.02 -11.46
C TRP A 108 -11.72 11.91 -10.63
N LEU A 109 -11.27 11.72 -9.39
CA LEU A 109 -11.89 10.92 -8.34
C LEU A 109 -11.87 11.69 -7.02
N PRO A 110 -12.83 11.47 -6.11
CA PRO A 110 -12.80 12.01 -4.76
C PRO A 110 -11.48 11.74 -4.02
N ILE A 111 -11.05 12.71 -3.22
CA ILE A 111 -9.89 12.57 -2.34
C ILE A 111 -10.36 11.95 -1.03
N ASN A 112 -9.57 11.02 -0.48
CA ASN A 112 -9.86 10.44 0.83
C ASN A 112 -9.81 11.53 1.90
N GLU A 113 -10.90 11.72 2.64
CA GLU A 113 -11.04 12.76 3.68
C GLU A 113 -9.97 12.67 4.78
N ASN A 114 -9.38 11.48 4.98
CA ASN A 114 -8.31 11.28 5.94
C ASN A 114 -6.98 11.97 5.55
N TYR A 115 -6.89 12.60 4.36
CA TYR A 115 -5.68 13.31 3.92
C TYR A 115 -5.21 14.38 4.91
N VAL A 116 -6.11 14.94 5.71
CA VAL A 116 -5.79 15.96 6.71
C VAL A 116 -4.83 15.42 7.78
N THR A 117 -4.93 14.13 8.11
CA THR A 117 -4.12 13.48 9.15
C THR A 117 -3.12 12.46 8.59
N LEU A 118 -3.49 11.76 7.50
CA LEU A 118 -2.66 10.81 6.78
C LEU A 118 -2.15 11.48 5.51
N ASN A 119 -0.96 12.08 5.53
CA ASN A 119 -0.33 12.62 4.33
C ASN A 119 1.20 12.56 4.45
N LEU A 120 1.87 12.71 3.31
CA LEU A 120 3.33 12.61 3.24
C LEU A 120 4.04 13.68 4.08
N GLU A 121 3.57 14.93 4.04
CA GLU A 121 4.18 16.03 4.80
C GLU A 121 4.14 15.75 6.31
N ALA A 122 2.97 15.39 6.85
CA ALA A 122 2.80 15.05 8.25
C ALA A 122 3.68 13.86 8.65
N GLN A 123 3.77 12.83 7.81
CA GLN A 123 4.60 11.65 8.08
C GLN A 123 6.11 11.94 8.00
N LYS A 124 6.55 12.90 7.20
CA LYS A 124 7.94 13.37 7.19
C LYS A 124 8.29 14.07 8.51
N ALA A 125 7.37 14.90 9.02
CA ALA A 125 7.56 15.65 10.26
C ALA A 125 7.49 14.76 11.52
N ALA A 126 6.58 13.78 11.56
CA ALA A 126 6.34 12.93 12.71
C ALA A 126 7.59 12.12 13.13
N ALA A 127 7.86 11.98 14.43
CA ALA A 127 9.03 11.24 14.94
C ALA A 127 9.05 9.76 14.47
N VAL A 128 7.87 9.13 14.45
CA VAL A 128 7.63 7.77 13.94
C VAL A 128 6.48 7.84 12.95
N SER A 129 6.64 7.23 11.77
CA SER A 129 5.62 7.18 10.72
C SER A 129 5.84 6.00 9.77
N PRO A 130 4.78 5.53 9.08
CA PRO A 130 4.93 4.56 7.98
C PRO A 130 5.99 4.98 6.96
N TYR A 131 6.01 6.25 6.56
CA TYR A 131 7.03 6.77 5.64
C TYR A 131 8.45 6.60 6.14
N LYS A 132 8.72 6.89 7.42
CA LYS A 132 10.05 6.69 8.02
C LYS A 132 10.42 5.22 8.12
N VAL A 133 9.46 4.34 8.36
CA VAL A 133 9.67 2.88 8.29
C VAL A 133 10.05 2.49 6.87
N TYR A 134 9.33 2.98 5.87
CA TYR A 134 9.59 2.71 4.46
C TYR A 134 10.98 3.20 4.00
N GLN A 135 11.42 4.39 4.45
CA GLN A 135 12.79 4.87 4.24
C GLN A 135 13.84 3.93 4.84
N LYS A 136 13.60 3.40 6.04
CA LYS A 136 14.51 2.42 6.66
C LYS A 136 14.52 1.08 5.91
N LEU A 137 13.38 0.62 5.40
CA LEU A 137 13.30 -0.61 4.60
C LEU A 137 14.09 -0.49 3.30
N THR A 138 13.88 0.62 2.58
CA THR A 138 14.60 0.88 1.32
C THR A 138 16.11 1.04 1.55
N ALA A 139 16.53 1.70 2.63
CA ALA A 139 17.94 1.74 3.03
C ALA A 139 18.47 0.34 3.37
N ALA A 140 17.72 -0.48 4.12
CA ALA A 140 18.11 -1.85 4.45
C ALA A 140 18.32 -2.71 3.18
N ARG A 141 17.41 -2.61 2.20
CA ARG A 141 17.55 -3.30 0.90
C ARG A 141 18.77 -2.83 0.10
N ARG A 142 19.20 -1.58 0.28
CA ARG A 142 20.38 -1.01 -0.40
C ARG A 142 21.70 -1.28 0.32
N ASP A 143 21.68 -1.36 1.65
CA ASP A 143 22.91 -1.26 2.45
C ASP A 143 23.22 -2.55 3.25
N ILE A 144 22.23 -3.44 3.47
CA ILE A 144 22.41 -4.66 4.27
C ILE A 144 22.54 -5.89 3.37
N ILE A 145 23.73 -6.51 3.36
CA ILE A 145 24.03 -7.68 2.51
C ILE A 145 23.10 -8.88 2.76
N ALA A 146 22.68 -9.08 4.02
CA ALA A 146 21.74 -10.14 4.37
C ALA A 146 20.37 -9.93 3.71
N VAL A 147 19.90 -8.69 3.57
CA VAL A 147 18.62 -8.37 2.91
C VAL A 147 18.75 -8.48 1.38
N GLN A 148 19.92 -8.20 0.82
CA GLN A 148 20.15 -8.27 -0.63
C GLN A 148 20.28 -9.70 -1.15
N THR A 149 21.11 -10.51 -0.48
CA THR A 149 21.57 -11.80 -1.02
C THR A 149 21.54 -12.93 -0.02
N GLY A 150 21.13 -12.66 1.22
CA GLY A 150 21.06 -13.65 2.29
C GLY A 150 20.09 -14.79 1.97
N GLU A 151 20.26 -15.89 2.68
CA GLU A 151 19.28 -16.97 2.67
C GLU A 151 18.05 -16.53 3.45
N PHE A 152 16.86 -16.79 2.91
CA PHE A 152 15.60 -16.58 3.62
C PHE A 152 15.13 -17.90 4.21
N LYS A 153 14.92 -17.95 5.53
CA LYS A 153 14.35 -19.12 6.23
C LYS A 153 13.11 -18.71 6.98
N MET A 154 12.00 -19.35 6.63
CA MET A 154 10.71 -19.15 7.28
C MET A 154 10.61 -19.94 8.58
N LEU A 155 10.10 -19.30 9.62
CA LEU A 155 9.86 -19.90 10.93
C LEU A 155 8.39 -19.65 11.33
N THR A 156 7.65 -20.72 11.57
CA THR A 156 6.31 -20.64 12.15
C THR A 156 6.43 -20.92 13.65
N LEU A 157 6.35 -19.88 14.48
CA LEU A 157 6.52 -20.05 15.93
C LEU A 157 5.24 -20.57 16.58
N ASN A 158 4.08 -20.07 16.15
CA ASN A 158 2.74 -20.56 16.54
C ASN A 158 1.68 -20.03 15.54
N SER A 159 0.39 -20.20 15.85
CA SER A 159 -0.73 -19.77 15.00
C SER A 159 -0.84 -18.25 14.79
N ASN A 160 -0.18 -17.46 15.64
CA ASN A 160 -0.31 -16.00 15.69
C ASN A 160 1.01 -15.27 15.36
N VAL A 161 2.13 -15.98 15.27
CA VAL A 161 3.45 -15.38 15.08
C VAL A 161 4.19 -16.04 13.91
N PHE A 162 4.43 -15.21 12.90
CA PHE A 162 5.29 -15.50 11.75
C PHE A 162 6.65 -14.84 11.95
N ALA A 163 7.73 -15.58 11.71
CA ALA A 163 9.09 -15.06 11.73
C ALA A 163 9.88 -15.53 10.51
N PHE A 164 10.93 -14.78 10.17
CA PHE A 164 11.89 -15.16 9.14
C PHE A 164 13.28 -14.66 9.52
N VAL A 165 14.30 -15.34 9.01
CA VAL A 165 15.72 -14.97 9.13
C VAL A 165 16.40 -14.97 7.79
#